data_AF-A0A8C2UP55-F1
#
_entry.id   AF-A0A8C2UP55-F1
#
_cell.length_a   1.000
_cell.length_b   1.000
_cell.length_c   1.000
_cell.angle_alpha   90.00
_cell.angle_beta   90.00
_cell.angle_gamma   90.00
#
_symmetry.space_group_name_H-M   'P 1'
#
loop_
_entity.id
_entity.type
_entity.pdbx_description
1 polymer ?
#
loop_
_entity_poly.entity_id
_entity_poly.type
_entity_poly.pdbx_seq_one_letter_code
_entity_poly.pdbx_strand_id
1 'polypeptide(L)'
;MPGRSSTNSGSTGFISFSGVESALSSLKNFQSCIDSGMDTVSSVAFDLVETQTEVSSEYSMDKAMVEFVIMNRELNHYVMAVQSAINHVKEERPEKIPDLKLLVEEKFLALQSKNSDADFQNNEKFVQFKQQLKELQKQ
;
A
#
# COMPACT_ATOMS: atom_id res chain seq x y z
N MET A 1 -49.29 -39.28 0.59
CA MET A 1 -47.91 -38.84 0.27
C MET A 1 -47.76 -38.86 -1.25
N PRO A 2 -47.10 -37.90 -1.92
CA PRO A 2 -45.86 -37.20 -1.53
C PRO A 2 -46.07 -35.65 -1.39
N GLY A 3 -45.42 -34.93 -0.49
CA GLY A 3 -43.97 -34.90 -0.30
C GLY A 3 -43.34 -33.95 -1.33
N ARG A 4 -43.79 -32.68 -1.39
CA ARG A 4 -43.12 -31.65 -2.19
C ARG A 4 -41.82 -31.30 -1.49
N SER A 5 -40.75 -31.92 -1.95
CA SER A 5 -39.38 -31.58 -1.61
C SER A 5 -39.15 -30.10 -1.91
N SER A 6 -39.12 -29.28 -0.85
CA SER A 6 -38.52 -27.96 -0.90
C SER A 6 -37.04 -28.14 -1.20
N THR A 7 -36.67 -28.14 -2.49
CA THR A 7 -35.30 -27.88 -2.90
C THR A 7 -35.02 -26.44 -2.50
N ASN A 8 -34.50 -26.29 -1.28
CA ASN A 8 -33.80 -25.10 -0.85
C ASN A 8 -32.53 -25.05 -1.70
N SER A 9 -32.66 -24.62 -2.96
CA SER A 9 -31.51 -24.21 -3.77
C SER A 9 -30.83 -23.13 -2.97
N GLY A 10 -29.70 -23.49 -2.37
CA GLY A 10 -28.85 -22.59 -1.62
C GLY A 10 -28.53 -21.41 -2.52
N SER A 11 -29.29 -20.33 -2.35
CA SER A 11 -28.88 -19.03 -2.79
C SER A 11 -27.61 -18.75 -2.02
N THR A 12 -26.45 -19.02 -2.63
CA THR A 12 -25.22 -18.32 -2.25
C THR A 12 -25.53 -16.85 -2.51
N GLY A 13 -26.15 -16.20 -1.52
CA GLY A 13 -26.53 -14.80 -1.61
C GLY A 13 -25.29 -14.04 -2.04
N PHE A 14 -25.43 -13.24 -3.10
CA PHE A 14 -24.34 -12.42 -3.60
C PHE A 14 -23.72 -11.64 -2.43
N ILE A 15 -22.45 -11.91 -2.12
CA ILE A 15 -21.73 -11.22 -1.07
C ILE A 15 -21.40 -9.83 -1.61
N SER A 16 -21.97 -8.81 -0.97
CA SER A 16 -21.63 -7.42 -1.29
C SER A 16 -20.33 -7.03 -0.59
N PHE A 17 -19.41 -6.43 -1.35
CA PHE A 17 -18.14 -5.89 -0.84
C PHE A 17 -18.10 -4.36 -0.87
N SER A 18 -19.23 -3.68 -1.14
CA SER A 18 -19.27 -2.23 -1.35
C SER A 18 -18.72 -1.43 -0.18
N GLY A 19 -18.94 -1.87 1.06
CA GLY A 19 -18.36 -1.25 2.25
C GLY A 19 -16.83 -1.35 2.30
N VAL A 20 -16.30 -2.52 1.92
CA VAL A 20 -14.85 -2.75 1.84
C VAL A 20 -14.23 -1.93 0.70
N GLU A 21 -14.87 -1.92 -0.47
CA GLU A 21 -14.42 -1.15 -1.64
C GLU A 21 -14.41 0.37 -1.36
N SER A 22 -15.42 0.86 -0.63
CA SER A 22 -15.47 2.26 -0.16
C SER A 22 -14.33 2.57 0.80
N ALA A 23 -14.13 1.73 1.84
CA ALA A 23 -13.04 1.91 2.78
C ALA A 23 -11.66 1.83 2.10
N LEU A 24 -11.50 0.92 1.14
CA LEU A 24 -10.28 0.79 0.35
C LEU A 24 -10.01 2.03 -0.50
N SER A 25 -11.06 2.64 -1.06
CA SER A 25 -10.95 3.88 -1.82
C SER A 25 -10.53 5.05 -0.94
N SER A 26 -11.10 5.17 0.27
CA SER A 26 -10.65 6.16 1.26
C SER A 26 -9.19 5.93 1.67
N LEU A 27 -8.79 4.69 1.86
CA LEU A 27 -7.41 4.34 2.20
C LEU A 27 -6.43 4.68 1.06
N LYS A 28 -6.79 4.42 -0.21
CA LYS A 28 -5.99 4.85 -1.37
C LYS A 28 -5.75 6.36 -1.40
N ASN A 29 -6.75 7.15 -1.03
CA ASN A 29 -6.61 8.61 -1.00
C ASN A 29 -5.57 9.09 0.04
N PHE A 30 -5.22 8.26 1.03
CA PHE A 30 -4.16 8.55 2.00
C PHE A 30 -2.76 8.62 1.36
N GLN A 31 -2.59 8.09 0.15
CA GLN A 31 -1.36 8.24 -0.63
C GLN A 31 -0.97 9.72 -0.81
N SER A 32 -1.95 10.62 -0.93
CA SER A 32 -1.69 12.07 -1.00
C SER A 32 -1.01 12.62 0.28
N CYS A 33 -1.31 12.06 1.45
CA CYS A 33 -0.66 12.43 2.71
C CYS A 33 0.80 11.97 2.75
N ILE A 34 1.07 10.78 2.20
CA ILE A 34 2.43 10.25 2.05
C ILE A 34 3.23 11.16 1.11
N ASP A 35 2.65 11.49 -0.05
CA ASP A 35 3.29 12.35 -1.04
C ASP A 35 3.63 13.74 -0.48
N SER A 36 2.73 14.31 0.33
CA SER A 36 2.96 15.59 1.02
C SER A 36 4.06 15.49 2.10
N GLY A 37 4.15 14.35 2.79
CA GLY A 37 5.23 14.06 3.73
C GLY A 37 6.59 14.00 3.04
N MET A 38 6.65 13.35 1.86
CA MET A 38 7.87 13.29 1.03
C MET A 38 8.32 14.68 0.56
N ASP A 39 7.39 15.56 0.16
CA ASP A 39 7.71 16.94 -0.23
C ASP A 39 8.28 17.75 0.94
N THR A 40 7.72 17.54 2.14
CA THR A 40 8.18 18.20 3.37
C THR A 40 9.59 17.72 3.73
N VAL A 41 9.83 16.41 3.72
CA VAL A 41 11.17 15.84 3.98
C VAL A 41 12.19 16.36 2.97
N SER A 42 11.82 16.44 1.70
CA SER A 42 12.70 16.95 0.64
C SER A 42 13.09 18.40 0.90
N SER A 43 12.11 19.27 1.14
CA SER A 43 12.34 20.69 1.42
C SER A 43 13.27 20.88 2.62
N VAL A 44 12.99 20.18 3.73
CA VAL A 44 13.82 20.28 4.94
C VAL A 44 15.23 19.74 4.69
N ALA A 45 15.38 18.64 3.94
CA ALA A 45 16.71 18.12 3.61
C ALA A 45 17.54 19.11 2.80
N PHE A 46 16.93 19.80 1.84
CA PHE A 46 17.61 20.80 1.02
C PHE A 46 18.03 22.00 1.86
N ASP A 47 17.14 22.56 2.67
CA ASP A 47 17.44 23.67 3.59
C ASP A 47 18.62 23.33 4.53
N LEU A 48 18.67 22.11 5.05
CA LEU A 48 19.74 21.65 5.93
C LEU A 48 21.10 21.59 5.22
N VAL A 49 21.12 21.10 3.97
CA VAL A 49 22.35 21.04 3.16
C VAL A 49 22.83 22.45 2.81
N GLU A 50 21.92 23.33 2.38
CA GLU A 50 22.25 24.71 2.01
C GLU A 50 22.78 25.53 3.20
N THR A 51 22.24 25.30 4.40
CA THR A 51 22.67 25.99 5.63
C THR A 51 23.88 25.36 6.30
N GLN A 52 24.40 24.23 5.77
CA GLN A 52 25.47 23.43 6.38
C GLN A 52 25.17 23.03 7.83
N THR A 53 23.89 22.78 8.13
CA THR A 53 23.45 22.40 9.48
C THR A 53 23.80 20.94 9.74
N GLU A 54 24.62 20.68 10.76
CA GLU A 54 24.88 19.31 11.20
C GLU A 54 23.63 18.70 11.84
N VAL A 55 23.17 17.58 11.27
CA VAL A 55 22.04 16.81 11.80
C VAL A 55 22.55 15.45 12.28
N SER A 56 22.08 15.01 13.45
CA SER A 56 22.35 13.66 13.94
C SER A 56 21.89 12.62 12.92
N SER A 57 22.69 11.59 12.71
CA SER A 57 22.37 10.45 11.83
C SER A 57 21.03 9.77 12.17
N GLU A 58 20.56 9.88 13.41
CA GLU A 58 19.29 9.32 13.88
C GLU A 58 18.06 10.03 13.27
N TYR A 59 18.18 11.32 12.95
CA TYR A 59 17.13 12.17 12.38
C TYR A 59 17.41 12.54 10.91
N SER A 60 18.12 11.68 10.20
CA SER A 60 18.46 11.93 8.80
C SER A 60 17.20 11.97 7.93
N MET A 61 17.08 13.03 7.13
CA MET A 61 16.00 13.16 6.16
C MET A 61 16.06 12.07 5.08
N ASP A 62 17.24 11.48 4.79
CA ASP A 62 17.34 10.29 3.94
C ASP A 62 16.55 9.11 4.53
N LYS A 63 16.62 8.89 5.84
CA LYS A 63 15.90 7.81 6.52
C LYS A 63 14.40 8.07 6.51
N ALA A 64 13.98 9.29 6.84
CA ALA A 64 12.57 9.68 6.77
C ALA A 64 11.99 9.50 5.37
N MET A 65 12.77 9.87 4.33
CA MET A 65 12.37 9.67 2.94
C MET A 65 12.17 8.18 2.62
N VAL A 66 13.09 7.31 3.03
CA VAL A 66 12.95 5.84 2.86
C VAL A 66 11.72 5.30 3.59
N GLU A 67 11.43 5.78 4.80
CA GLU A 67 10.23 5.38 5.55
C GLU A 67 8.93 5.74 4.82
N PHE A 68 8.85 6.92 4.19
CA PHE A 68 7.70 7.27 3.35
C PHE A 68 7.58 6.40 2.10
N VAL A 69 8.69 6.05 1.44
CA VAL A 69 8.67 5.15 0.28
C VAL A 69 8.19 3.75 0.67
N ILE A 70 8.66 3.23 1.82
CA ILE A 70 8.21 1.95 2.37
C ILE A 70 6.71 2.01 2.68
N MET A 71 6.26 3.06 3.36
CA MET A 71 4.84 3.26 3.69
C MET A 71 3.97 3.30 2.43
N ASN A 72 4.40 3.98 1.38
CA ASN A 72 3.70 4.00 0.10
C ASN A 72 3.58 2.60 -0.53
N ARG A 73 4.68 1.83 -0.52
CA ARG A 73 4.70 0.46 -1.03
C ARG A 73 3.76 -0.45 -0.25
N GLU A 74 3.81 -0.39 1.09
CA GLU A 74 2.95 -1.19 1.97
C GLU A 74 1.46 -0.85 1.79
N LEU A 75 1.13 0.44 1.69
CA LEU A 75 -0.24 0.88 1.40
C LEU A 75 -0.75 0.27 0.09
N ASN A 76 0.06 0.36 -0.98
CA ASN A 76 -0.28 -0.21 -2.29
C ASN A 76 -0.42 -1.74 -2.24
N HIS A 77 0.48 -2.43 -1.54
CA HIS A 77 0.40 -3.88 -1.38
C HIS A 77 -0.86 -4.31 -0.63
N TYR A 78 -1.22 -3.61 0.44
CA TYR A 78 -2.43 -3.91 1.20
C TYR A 78 -3.68 -3.71 0.33
N VAL A 79 -3.72 -2.60 -0.42
CA VAL A 79 -4.76 -2.31 -1.38
C VAL A 79 -4.93 -3.43 -2.41
N MET A 80 -3.83 -3.90 -2.99
CA MET A 80 -3.82 -4.99 -3.97
C MET A 80 -4.26 -6.33 -3.35
N ALA A 81 -3.82 -6.63 -2.13
CA ALA A 81 -4.18 -7.86 -1.42
C ALA A 81 -5.68 -7.94 -1.14
N VAL A 82 -6.29 -6.85 -0.65
CA VAL A 82 -7.74 -6.76 -0.42
C VAL A 82 -8.51 -6.91 -1.73
N GLN A 83 -8.10 -6.20 -2.79
CA GLN A 83 -8.77 -6.31 -4.09
C GLN A 83 -8.68 -7.72 -4.67
N SER A 84 -7.51 -8.37 -4.56
CA SER A 84 -7.30 -9.74 -5.03
C SER A 84 -8.12 -10.75 -4.22
N ALA A 85 -8.28 -10.56 -2.91
CA ALA A 85 -9.14 -11.40 -2.08
C ALA A 85 -10.62 -11.26 -2.46
N ILE A 86 -11.09 -10.02 -2.67
CA ILE A 86 -12.46 -9.75 -3.15
C ILE A 86 -12.70 -10.42 -4.50
N ASN A 87 -11.78 -10.25 -5.46
CA ASN A 87 -11.92 -10.82 -6.79
C ASN A 87 -11.95 -12.35 -6.74
N HIS A 88 -11.07 -12.98 -5.95
CA HIS A 88 -11.06 -14.42 -5.73
C HIS A 88 -12.43 -14.95 -5.28
N VAL A 89 -13.08 -14.31 -4.30
CA VAL A 89 -14.41 -14.75 -3.83
C VAL A 89 -15.51 -14.49 -4.86
N LYS A 90 -15.47 -13.35 -5.56
CA LYS A 90 -16.46 -12.99 -6.59
C LYS A 90 -16.40 -13.92 -7.80
N GLU A 91 -15.20 -14.30 -8.23
CA GLU A 91 -14.94 -15.07 -9.44
C GLU A 91 -15.04 -16.58 -9.19
N GLU A 92 -14.39 -17.09 -8.14
CA GLU A 92 -14.37 -18.54 -7.85
C GLU A 92 -15.68 -19.03 -7.23
N ARG A 93 -16.48 -18.12 -6.65
CA ARG A 93 -17.78 -18.40 -6.00
C ARG A 93 -17.73 -19.68 -5.15
N PRO A 94 -16.82 -19.74 -4.17
CA PRO A 94 -16.58 -20.96 -3.42
C PRO A 94 -17.84 -21.38 -2.65
N GLU A 95 -18.07 -22.70 -2.57
CA GLU A 95 -19.22 -23.27 -1.85
C GLU A 95 -19.26 -22.84 -0.38
N LYS A 96 -18.08 -22.63 0.21
CA LYS A 96 -17.89 -22.09 1.56
C LYS A 96 -17.05 -20.82 1.47
N ILE A 97 -17.53 -19.74 2.10
CA ILE A 97 -16.78 -18.48 2.18
C ILE A 97 -15.47 -18.75 2.94
N PRO A 98 -14.30 -18.43 2.34
CA PRO A 98 -13.01 -18.58 3.00
C PRO A 98 -12.85 -17.55 4.13
N ASP A 99 -11.86 -17.77 4.99
CA ASP A 99 -11.44 -16.74 5.93
C ASP A 99 -10.84 -15.56 5.16
N LEU A 100 -11.61 -14.49 5.01
CA LEU A 100 -11.22 -13.31 4.24
C LEU A 100 -10.00 -12.61 4.85
N LYS A 101 -9.87 -12.63 6.18
CA LYS A 101 -8.73 -12.00 6.84
C LYS A 101 -7.45 -12.77 6.52
N LEU A 102 -7.48 -14.09 6.68
CA LEU A 102 -6.35 -14.94 6.35
C LEU A 102 -5.98 -14.83 4.85
N LEU A 103 -6.97 -14.82 3.97
CA LEU A 103 -6.75 -14.68 2.53
C LEU A 103 -6.06 -13.35 2.15
N VAL A 104 -6.45 -12.25 2.81
CA VAL A 104 -5.78 -10.95 2.63
C VAL A 104 -4.36 -10.98 3.18
N GLU A 105 -4.14 -11.55 4.37
CA GLU A 105 -2.82 -11.68 4.98
C GLU A 105 -1.86 -12.49 4.11
N GLU A 106 -2.29 -13.65 3.59
CA GLU A 106 -1.48 -14.48 2.69
C GLU A 106 -1.09 -13.73 1.41
N LYS A 107 -2.06 -13.04 0.78
CA LYS A 107 -1.82 -12.25 -0.43
C LYS A 107 -0.89 -11.06 -0.15
N PHE A 108 -1.04 -10.41 1.00
CA PHE A 108 -0.19 -9.29 1.40
C PHE A 108 1.26 -9.76 1.66
N LEU A 109 1.45 -10.85 2.41
CA LEU A 109 2.77 -11.44 2.64
C LEU A 109 3.43 -11.92 1.34
N ALA A 110 2.65 -12.46 0.40
CA ALA A 110 3.15 -12.85 -0.93
C ALA A 110 3.59 -11.67 -1.80
N LEU A 111 3.01 -10.47 -1.59
CA LEU A 111 3.50 -9.24 -2.20
C LEU A 111 4.76 -8.74 -1.50
N GLN A 112 4.79 -8.76 -0.17
CA GLN A 112 5.95 -8.32 0.61
C GLN A 112 7.18 -9.21 0.41
N SER A 113 7.02 -10.51 0.18
CA SER A 113 8.13 -11.43 -0.06
C SER A 113 8.90 -11.14 -1.35
N LYS A 114 8.32 -10.34 -2.25
CA LYS A 114 8.93 -9.89 -3.51
C LYS A 114 9.54 -8.49 -3.41
N ASN A 115 9.44 -7.83 -2.25
CA ASN A 115 10.00 -6.50 -2.03
C ASN A 115 11.51 -6.49 -2.28
N SER A 116 11.96 -5.45 -2.96
CA SER A 116 13.37 -5.15 -3.14
C SER A 116 13.61 -3.65 -2.96
N ASP A 117 14.81 -3.28 -2.51
CA ASP A 117 15.22 -1.87 -2.46
C ASP A 117 15.32 -1.27 -3.88
N ALA A 118 15.44 -2.12 -4.91
CA ALA A 118 15.33 -1.70 -6.31
C ALA A 118 13.97 -1.05 -6.61
N ASP A 119 12.91 -1.41 -5.87
CA ASP A 119 11.57 -0.86 -6.06
C ASP A 119 11.51 0.63 -5.70
N PHE A 120 12.47 1.14 -4.92
CA PHE A 120 12.55 2.57 -4.61
C PHE A 120 12.78 3.42 -5.87
N GLN A 121 13.38 2.83 -6.92
CA GLN A 121 13.56 3.51 -8.21
C GLN A 121 12.23 3.72 -8.95
N ASN A 122 11.16 3.02 -8.57
CA ASN A 122 9.83 3.24 -9.12
C ASN A 122 9.11 4.43 -8.46
N ASN A 123 9.66 4.99 -7.37
CA ASN A 123 9.11 6.17 -6.72
C ASN A 123 9.81 7.43 -7.27
N GLU A 124 9.08 8.18 -8.09
CA GLU A 124 9.60 9.38 -8.75
C GLU A 124 10.13 10.43 -7.77
N LYS A 125 9.42 10.68 -6.67
CA LYS A 125 9.83 11.65 -5.64
C LYS A 125 11.13 11.24 -4.95
N PHE A 126 11.31 9.95 -4.68
CA PHE A 126 12.54 9.41 -4.12
C PHE A 126 13.74 9.61 -5.07
N VAL A 127 13.54 9.31 -6.35
CA VAL A 127 14.59 9.48 -7.38
C VAL A 127 14.98 10.95 -7.50
N GLN A 128 14.00 11.85 -7.57
CA GLN A 128 14.23 13.29 -7.63
C GLN A 128 14.98 13.79 -6.39
N PHE A 129 14.56 13.39 -5.20
CA PHE A 129 15.22 13.72 -3.93
C PHE A 129 16.70 13.33 -3.92
N LYS A 130 17.03 12.09 -4.29
CA LYS A 130 18.43 11.62 -4.32
C LYS A 130 19.25 12.34 -5.37
N GLN A 131 18.65 12.74 -6.49
CA GLN A 131 19.34 13.49 -7.54
C GLN A 131 19.65 14.91 -7.09
N GLN A 132 18.68 15.63 -6.52
CA GLN A 132 18.86 17.00 -6.05
C GLN A 132 19.87 17.11 -4.90
N LEU A 133 19.85 16.17 -3.93
CA LEU A 133 20.87 16.14 -2.87
C LEU A 133 22.30 16.01 -3.43
N LYS A 134 22.50 15.17 -4.45
CA LYS A 134 23.81 15.02 -5.11
C LYS A 134 24.26 16.28 -5.83
N GLU A 135 23.33 17.11 -6.30
CA GLU A 135 23.64 18.36 -6.98
C GLU A 135 24.02 19.46 -5.98
N LEU A 136 23.31 19.55 -4.86
CA LEU A 136 23.62 20.49 -3.78
C LEU A 136 24.97 20.20 -3.12
N GLN A 137 25.32 18.93 -2.93
CA GLN A 137 26.60 18.52 -2.32
C GLN A 137 27.84 18.78 -3.20
N LYS A 138 27.66 19.16 -4.47
CA LYS A 138 28.77 19.51 -5.38
C LYS A 138 29.16 20.98 -5.32
N GLN A 139 28.36 21.82 -4.65
CA GLN A 139 28.62 23.24 -4.44
C GLN A 139 29.48 23.44 -3.20
#